data_AF-A0A2N5AJS3-F1
#
_entry.id   AF-A0A2N5AJS3-F1
#
_cell.length_a   1.000
_cell.length_b   1.000
_cell.length_c   1.000
_cell.angle_alpha   90.00
_cell.angle_beta   90.00
_cell.angle_gamma   90.00
#
_symmetry.space_group_name_H-M   'P 1'
#
loop_
_entity.id
_entity.type
_entity.pdbx_description
1 polymer ?
#
loop_
_entity_poly.entity_id
_entity_poly.type
_entity_poly.pdbx_seq_one_letter_code
_entity_poly.pdbx_strand_id
1 'polypeptide(L)'
;MSDLIDDNFIIPALSSIAGITTPLSGQTYRNAPDIDISCYDVIIICLSGGKDSIACLLHLIDIGVDLSRVELWHHDVDGREGSTLMDWPFMADYNRKIASTFQIPLMFSWL
;
A
#
# COMPACT_ATOMS: atom_id res chain seq x y z
N MET A 1 2.91 18.97 3.48
CA MET A 1 1.99 19.85 4.25
C MET A 1 1.04 19.01 5.14
N SER A 2 0.77 17.74 4.80
CA SER A 2 0.07 16.74 5.62
C SER A 2 0.69 16.49 6.99
N ASP A 3 2.02 16.42 7.05
CA ASP A 3 2.73 15.93 8.24
C ASP A 3 2.56 16.84 9.46
N LEU A 4 2.37 18.15 9.23
CA LEU A 4 2.06 19.10 10.29
C LEU A 4 0.67 18.88 10.88
N ILE A 5 -0.30 18.40 10.10
CA ILE A 5 -1.64 18.11 10.61
C ILE A 5 -1.59 16.82 11.43
N ASP A 6 -0.87 15.82 10.94
CA ASP A 6 -0.74 14.55 11.65
C ASP A 6 -0.01 14.72 12.98
N ASP A 7 1.12 15.42 12.98
CA ASP A 7 1.94 15.64 14.17
C ASP A 7 1.22 16.51 15.22
N ASN A 8 0.48 17.54 14.80
CA ASN A 8 -0.16 18.47 15.73
C ASN A 8 -1.56 18.03 16.18
N PHE A 9 -2.27 17.24 15.39
CA PHE A 9 -3.70 16.95 15.65
C PHE A 9 -4.01 15.45 15.65
N ILE A 10 -3.63 14.70 14.62
CA ILE A 10 -4.06 13.30 14.48
C ILE A 10 -3.34 12.38 15.48
N ILE A 11 -2.02 12.44 15.53
CA ILE A 11 -1.21 11.59 16.42
C ILE A 11 -1.55 11.86 17.90
N PRO A 12 -1.62 13.13 18.38
CA PRO A 12 -2.02 13.41 19.75
C PRO A 12 -3.42 12.91 20.09
N ALA A 13 -4.40 13.08 19.19
CA ALA A 13 -5.77 12.60 19.41
C ALA A 13 -5.82 11.07 19.51
N LEU A 14 -5.14 10.36 18.61
CA LEU A 14 -5.06 8.89 18.64
C LEU A 14 -4.34 8.38 19.89
N SER A 15 -3.24 9.01 20.31
CA SER A 15 -2.53 8.65 21.55
C SER A 15 -3.42 8.81 22.78
N SER A 16 -4.23 9.87 22.84
CA SER A 16 -5.19 10.08 23.93
C SER A 16 -6.27 9.00 23.96
N ILE A 17 -6.82 8.63 22.80
CA ILE A 17 -7.83 7.56 22.69
C ILE A 17 -7.25 6.19 23.08
N ALA A 18 -6.00 5.92 22.67
CA ALA A 18 -5.33 4.65 22.94
C ALA A 18 -4.81 4.52 24.38
N GLY A 19 -4.98 5.54 25.23
CA GLY A 19 -4.48 5.55 26.61
C GLY A 19 -2.95 5.58 26.71
N ILE A 20 -2.26 6.01 25.65
CA ILE A 20 -0.81 6.15 25.62
C ILE A 20 -0.48 7.49 26.29
N THR A 21 -0.09 7.44 27.56
CA THR A 21 0.14 8.63 28.41
C THR A 21 1.59 9.10 28.44
N THR A 22 2.52 8.31 27.89
CA THR A 22 3.92 8.71 27.82
C THR A 22 4.05 9.83 26.79
N PRO A 23 4.50 11.03 27.17
CA PRO A 23 4.84 12.04 26.18
C PRO A 23 5.93 11.43 25.29
N LEU A 24 5.70 11.37 23.99
CA LEU A 24 6.76 11.09 23.03
C LEU A 24 7.85 12.13 23.31
N SER A 25 8.90 11.70 23.98
CA SER A 25 10.02 12.54 24.38
C SER A 25 10.69 13.04 23.11
N GLY A 26 10.59 14.35 22.87
CA GLY A 26 11.17 15.02 21.70
C GLY A 26 10.17 15.23 20.57
N GLN A 27 10.24 16.41 19.94
CA GLN A 27 9.59 16.69 18.67
C GLN A 27 10.24 15.82 17.59
N THR A 28 9.88 14.54 17.54
CA THR A 28 10.35 13.65 16.48
C THR A 28 9.44 13.90 15.29
N TYR A 29 9.76 14.92 14.51
CA TYR A 29 9.07 15.22 13.27
C TYR A 29 9.16 13.99 12.36
N ARG A 30 8.02 13.34 12.10
CA ARG A 30 7.99 12.17 11.21
C ARG A 30 7.91 12.68 9.79
N ASN A 31 9.08 12.95 9.20
CA ASN A 31 9.16 13.29 7.79
C ASN A 31 9.04 12.02 6.95
N ALA A 32 8.05 11.99 6.06
CA ALA A 32 7.99 11.04 4.96
C ALA A 32 8.30 11.83 3.68
N PRO A 33 9.56 11.86 3.22
CA PRO A 33 9.91 12.68 2.07
C PRO A 33 9.29 12.09 0.81
N ASP A 34 8.82 12.97 -0.08
CA ASP A 34 8.40 12.57 -1.42
C ASP A 34 9.59 11.95 -2.16
N ILE A 35 9.40 10.75 -2.69
CA ILE A 35 10.40 10.05 -3.49
C ILE A 35 10.15 10.41 -4.95
N ASP A 36 11.20 10.82 -5.66
CA ASP A 36 11.13 10.96 -7.12
C ASP A 36 11.02 9.58 -7.75
N ILE A 37 9.80 9.18 -8.08
CA ILE A 37 9.50 7.91 -8.72
C ILE A 37 9.82 7.90 -10.22
N SER A 38 10.04 9.07 -10.84
CA SER A 38 10.32 9.15 -12.28
C SER A 38 11.68 8.56 -12.66
N CYS A 39 12.57 8.39 -11.67
CA CYS A 39 13.88 7.78 -11.84
C CYS A 39 13.85 6.26 -12.01
N TYR A 40 12.73 5.59 -11.74
CA TYR A 40 12.61 4.13 -11.89
C TYR A 40 12.11 3.75 -13.29
N ASP A 41 12.76 2.77 -13.90
CA ASP A 41 12.32 2.16 -15.16
C ASP A 41 11.10 1.25 -14.97
N VAL A 42 11.02 0.57 -13.82
CA VAL A 42 9.94 -0.35 -13.45
C VAL A 42 9.54 -0.12 -12.00
N ILE A 43 8.23 -0.08 -11.75
CA ILE A 43 7.63 0.11 -10.42
C ILE A 43 6.76 -1.10 -10.11
N ILE A 44 7.14 -1.86 -9.09
CA ILE A 44 6.39 -3.06 -8.68
C ILE A 44 5.53 -2.72 -7.47
N ILE A 45 4.23 -2.96 -7.57
CA ILE A 45 3.29 -2.91 -6.44
C ILE A 45 2.99 -4.34 -5.99
N CYS A 46 3.36 -4.64 -4.74
CA CYS A 46 2.91 -5.85 -4.06
C CYS A 46 1.41 -5.73 -3.75
N LEU A 47 0.56 -6.25 -4.64
CA LEU A 47 -0.88 -6.14 -4.58
C LEU A 47 -1.46 -7.29 -3.74
N SER A 48 -1.73 -7.02 -2.47
CA SER A 48 -2.51 -7.94 -1.64
C SER A 48 -3.98 -7.94 -2.02
N GLY A 49 -4.50 -6.84 -2.56
CA GLY A 49 -5.94 -6.61 -2.75
C GLY A 49 -6.60 -5.98 -1.52
N GLY A 50 -5.82 -5.69 -0.46
CA GLY A 50 -6.26 -4.89 0.66
C GLY A 50 -6.20 -3.38 0.36
N LYS A 51 -6.84 -2.59 1.23
CA LYS A 51 -6.96 -1.12 1.08
C LYS A 51 -5.63 -0.41 0.82
N ASP A 52 -4.55 -0.83 1.48
CA ASP A 52 -3.27 -0.12 1.43
C ASP A 52 -2.57 -0.36 0.10
N SER A 53 -2.55 -1.60 -0.39
CA SER A 53 -2.00 -1.92 -1.70
C SER A 53 -2.77 -1.26 -2.85
N ILE A 54 -4.09 -1.12 -2.70
CA ILE A 54 -4.93 -0.39 -3.66
C ILE A 54 -4.67 1.12 -3.56
N ALA A 55 -4.53 1.67 -2.36
CA ALA A 55 -4.19 3.08 -2.16
C ALA A 55 -2.82 3.42 -2.79
N CYS A 56 -1.84 2.52 -2.71
CA CYS A 56 -0.57 2.70 -3.42
C CYS A 56 -0.76 2.81 -4.94
N LEU A 57 -1.57 1.92 -5.55
CA LEU A 57 -1.88 2.00 -6.98
C LEU A 57 -2.58 3.32 -7.33
N LEU A 58 -3.61 3.69 -6.59
CA LEU A 58 -4.35 4.93 -6.82
C LEU A 58 -3.45 6.16 -6.65
N HIS A 59 -2.54 6.14 -5.68
CA HIS A 59 -1.59 7.22 -5.49
C HIS A 59 -0.66 7.40 -6.70
N LEU A 60 -0.14 6.32 -7.29
CA LEU A 60 0.66 6.42 -8.53
C LEU A 60 -0.14 7.01 -9.70
N ILE A 61 -1.43 6.67 -9.79
CA ILE A 61 -2.33 7.24 -10.80
C ILE A 61 -2.53 8.73 -10.56
N ASP A 62 -2.81 9.14 -9.33
CA ASP A 62 -3.08 10.54 -8.95
C ASP A 62 -1.89 11.46 -9.22
N ILE A 63 -0.67 10.97 -9.01
CA ILE A 63 0.57 11.73 -9.28
C ILE A 63 1.05 11.61 -10.74
N GLY A 64 0.29 10.94 -11.61
CA GLY A 64 0.51 10.93 -13.06
C GLY A 64 1.63 10.01 -13.54
N VAL A 65 1.86 8.89 -12.84
CA VAL A 65 2.84 7.87 -13.27
C VAL A 65 2.43 7.26 -14.61
N ASP A 66 3.43 7.03 -15.47
CA ASP A 66 3.28 6.20 -16.66
C ASP A 66 3.03 4.74 -16.26
N LEU A 67 1.76 4.31 -16.31
CA LEU A 67 1.35 2.96 -15.92
C LEU A 67 1.97 1.85 -16.77
N SER A 68 2.56 2.17 -17.94
CA SER A 68 3.31 1.17 -18.71
C SER A 68 4.58 0.68 -17.99
N ARG A 69 5.03 1.40 -16.97
CA ARG A 69 6.17 1.04 -16.10
C ARG A 69 5.74 0.31 -14.83
N VAL A 70 4.45 0.14 -14.59
CA VAL A 70 3.92 -0.42 -13.35
C VAL A 70 3.62 -1.91 -13.55
N GLU A 71 3.96 -2.72 -12.55
CA GLU A 71 3.58 -4.13 -12.47
C GLU A 71 2.89 -4.43 -11.14
N LEU A 72 1.83 -5.23 -11.18
CA LEU A 72 1.13 -5.72 -9.99
C LEU A 72 1.62 -7.12 -9.68
N TRP A 73 2.03 -7.36 -8.44
CA TRP A 73 2.54 -8.65 -7.99
C TRP A 73 1.70 -9.11 -6.80
N HIS A 74 0.91 -10.16 -7.00
CA HIS A 74 0.17 -10.80 -5.93
C HIS A 74 0.94 -12.03 -5.43
N HIS A 75 1.29 -12.02 -4.15
CA HIS A 75 1.85 -13.18 -3.49
C HIS A 75 0.70 -14.02 -2.92
N ASP A 76 0.48 -15.19 -3.50
CA ASP A 76 -0.56 -16.15 -3.13
C ASP A 76 -0.02 -16.98 -1.95
N VAL A 77 -0.12 -16.40 -0.73
CA VAL A 77 0.58 -16.92 0.47
C VAL A 77 0.04 -18.27 0.89
N ASP A 78 -1.27 -18.48 0.72
CA ASP A 78 -1.91 -19.75 0.97
C ASP A 78 -1.57 -20.82 -0.10
N GLY A 79 -0.93 -20.39 -1.19
CA GLY A 79 -0.52 -21.22 -2.28
C GLY A 79 -1.69 -21.98 -2.91
N ARG A 80 -1.40 -23.14 -3.48
CA ARG A 80 -2.40 -24.00 -4.13
C ARG A 80 -2.63 -25.31 -3.39
N GLU A 81 -2.20 -25.38 -2.14
CA GLU A 81 -2.25 -26.59 -1.32
C GLU A 81 -3.53 -26.70 -0.49
N GLY A 82 -4.41 -25.68 -0.58
CA GLY A 82 -5.69 -25.64 0.12
C GLY A 82 -5.65 -24.95 1.49
N SER A 83 -4.61 -24.16 1.78
CA SER A 83 -4.63 -23.23 2.92
C SER A 83 -5.66 -22.12 2.69
N THR A 84 -6.18 -21.54 3.77
CA THR A 84 -7.17 -20.44 3.76
C THR A 84 -6.88 -19.45 4.89
N LEU A 85 -5.61 -19.31 5.27
CA LEU A 85 -5.21 -18.55 6.46
C LEU A 85 -5.03 -17.06 6.15
N MET A 86 -4.46 -16.73 4.99
CA MET A 86 -4.03 -15.38 4.64
C MET A 86 -4.98 -14.74 3.63
N ASP A 87 -5.30 -15.45 2.55
CA ASP A 87 -6.11 -14.95 1.45
C ASP A 87 -7.56 -15.41 1.58
N TRP A 88 -8.46 -14.47 1.29
CA TRP A 88 -9.86 -14.83 1.11
C TRP A 88 -10.02 -15.59 -0.21
N PRO A 89 -11.00 -16.52 -0.32
CA PRO A 89 -11.15 -17.34 -1.52
C PRO A 89 -11.30 -16.57 -2.84
N PHE A 90 -11.72 -15.30 -2.78
CA PHE A 90 -11.92 -14.46 -3.95
C PHE A 90 -10.73 -13.55 -4.29
N MET A 91 -9.67 -13.51 -3.47
CA MET A 91 -8.59 -12.52 -3.60
C MET A 91 -7.88 -12.58 -4.94
N ALA A 92 -7.57 -13.78 -5.44
CA ALA A 92 -6.94 -13.95 -6.74
C ALA A 92 -7.80 -13.40 -7.89
N ASP A 93 -9.12 -13.62 -7.86
CA ASP A 93 -10.03 -13.08 -8.89
C ASP A 93 -10.23 -11.57 -8.75
N TYR A 94 -10.28 -11.08 -7.51
CA TYR A 94 -10.36 -9.65 -7.24
C TYR A 94 -9.14 -8.89 -7.76
N ASN A 95 -7.94 -9.39 -7.51
CA ASN A 95 -6.71 -8.80 -8.02
C ASN A 95 -6.63 -8.86 -9.55
N ARG A 96 -7.12 -9.95 -10.20
CA ARG A 96 -7.25 -9.99 -11.67
C ARG A 96 -8.17 -8.91 -12.20
N LYS A 97 -9.30 -8.65 -11.53
CA LYS A 97 -10.25 -7.60 -11.93
C LYS A 97 -9.66 -6.20 -11.77
N ILE A 98 -8.93 -5.95 -10.68
CA ILE A 98 -8.20 -4.69 -10.48
C ILE A 98 -7.20 -4.50 -11.63
N ALA A 99 -6.33 -5.48 -11.86
CA ALA A 99 -5.32 -5.43 -12.92
C ALA A 99 -5.94 -5.19 -14.31
N SER A 100 -7.02 -5.91 -14.63
CA SER A 100 -7.75 -5.72 -15.89
C SER A 100 -8.40 -4.34 -16.02
N THR A 101 -8.86 -3.74 -14.92
CA THR A 101 -9.52 -2.43 -14.93
C THR A 101 -8.53 -1.33 -15.27
N PHE A 102 -7.33 -1.40 -14.71
CA PHE A 102 -6.26 -0.43 -14.96
C PHE A 102 -5.34 -0.81 -16.12
N GLN A 103 -5.57 -1.97 -16.75
CA GLN A 103 -4.76 -2.53 -17.84
C GLN A 103 -3.28 -2.70 -17.46
N ILE A 104 -3.01 -3.09 -16.21
CA ILE A 104 -1.66 -3.29 -15.67
C ILE A 104 -1.38 -4.80 -15.57
N PRO A 105 -0.19 -5.29 -15.96
CA PRO A 105 0.15 -6.70 -15.83
C PRO A 105 0.10 -7.17 -14.37
N LEU A 106 -0.44 -8.37 -14.15
CA LEU A 106 -0.50 -9.04 -12.84
C LEU A 106 0.31 -10.33 -12.85
N MET A 107 1.30 -10.41 -11.98
CA MET A 107 2.09 -11.60 -11.71
C MET A 107 1.62 -12.27 -10.42
N PHE A 108 1.68 -13.60 -10.40
CA PHE A 108 1.43 -14.40 -9.22
C PHE A 108 2.71 -15.12 -8.81
N SER A 109 3.02 -15.12 -7.52
CA SER A 109 4.09 -15.91 -6.94
C SER A 109 3.57 -16.71 -5.74
N TRP A 110 4.10 -17.92 -5.55
CA TRP A 110 3.85 -18.80 -4.41
C TRP A 110 5.11 -19.63 -4.15
N LEU A 111 5.23 -20.21 -2.95
CA LEU A 111 6.29 -21.14 -2.57
C LEU A 111 5.83 -22.59 -2.74
#